data_AF-A0A6I5P9F4-F1
#
_entry.id   AF-A0A6I5P9F4-F1
#
_cell.length_a   1.000
_cell.length_b   1.000
_cell.length_c   1.000
_cell.angle_alpha   90.00
_cell.angle_beta   90.00
_cell.angle_gamma   90.00
#
_symmetry.space_group_name_H-M   'P 1'
#
loop_
_entity.id
_entity.type
_entity.pdbx_description
1 polymer ?
#
loop_
_entity_poly.entity_id
_entity_poly.type
_entity_poly.pdbx_seq_one_letter_code
_entity_poly.pdbx_strand_id
1 'polypeptide(L)'
;MFLKPIQVSPRSFKRQIETVLGALIQLQMPVTLFAKLPKGSSWFTDLKQYSQVIRPHPDIFVWVRDASEVSDWQQSILIPDQHPMQGEYFVLAVSDAVSFLIWGHRDDVPAAFAESESPAVDKAVTEHESLPMVSYRITLQKALIQDFVRDLQEALQASWQQHPEQVLIDHLLTHWGDRMQLPDQCHPALIDAVLQQEGIHQAKLQHQARTYRRQAMTASSLSTQNESLMHTLRLKDDFLNTVGQELRTPLSTIKTALPLLSSPNLKPPQRQRYLEMISRECDRQVNLINGVLELLQVERTVMTAQPEPVNVFDVLPGVVSTYQPLAQEKGIRLAYTVPNTPTGCLLSRKLGTSNCHSTA
;
A
#
# COMPACT_ATOMS: atom_id res chain seq x y z
N MET A 1 -29.24 -16.89 22.08
CA MET A 1 -28.47 -15.66 22.32
C MET A 1 -28.83 -14.68 21.21
N PHE A 2 -29.63 -13.66 21.51
CA PHE A 2 -30.10 -12.70 20.51
C PHE A 2 -28.98 -11.70 20.19
N LEU A 3 -28.48 -11.69 18.95
CA LEU A 3 -27.67 -10.57 18.47
C LEU A 3 -28.64 -9.48 17.98
N LYS A 4 -28.50 -8.25 18.49
CA LYS A 4 -29.21 -7.07 17.99
C LYS A 4 -28.98 -6.95 16.48
N PRO A 5 -29.96 -6.48 15.67
CA PRO A 5 -29.73 -6.23 14.25
C PRO A 5 -28.53 -5.31 14.07
N ILE A 6 -27.58 -5.72 13.24
CA ILE A 6 -26.36 -4.96 12.96
C ILE A 6 -26.49 -4.39 11.56
N GLN A 7 -26.36 -3.06 11.45
CA GLN A 7 -26.22 -2.40 10.15
C GLN A 7 -24.82 -2.65 9.61
N VAL A 8 -24.74 -3.27 8.43
CA VAL A 8 -23.47 -3.55 7.78
C VAL A 8 -23.52 -3.23 6.30
N SER A 9 -22.33 -3.08 5.72
CA SER A 9 -22.18 -2.94 4.29
C SER A 9 -22.64 -4.21 3.55
N PRO A 10 -23.13 -4.10 2.31
CA PRO A 10 -23.47 -5.25 1.46
C PRO A 10 -22.34 -6.26 1.34
N ARG A 11 -21.07 -5.80 1.29
CA ARG A 11 -19.89 -6.68 1.30
C ARG A 11 -19.80 -7.52 2.57
N SER A 12 -20.11 -6.93 3.72
CA SER A 12 -20.10 -7.64 5.00
C SER A 12 -21.27 -8.62 5.11
N PHE A 13 -22.44 -8.26 4.59
CA PHE A 13 -23.58 -9.18 4.50
C PHE A 13 -23.27 -10.39 3.59
N LYS A 14 -22.71 -10.14 2.41
CA LYS A 14 -22.24 -11.19 1.50
C LYS A 14 -21.22 -12.10 2.17
N ARG A 15 -20.26 -11.53 2.90
CA ARG A 15 -19.26 -12.29 3.65
C ARG A 15 -19.90 -13.30 4.60
N GLN A 16 -20.93 -12.90 5.33
CA GLN A 16 -21.57 -13.81 6.28
C GLN A 16 -22.19 -15.02 5.57
N ILE A 17 -22.75 -14.81 4.39
CA ILE A 17 -23.26 -15.89 3.53
C ILE A 17 -22.10 -16.78 3.06
N GLU A 18 -21.00 -16.19 2.58
CA GLU A 18 -19.78 -16.92 2.16
C GLU A 18 -19.23 -17.80 3.30
N THR A 19 -19.14 -17.26 4.52
CA THR A 19 -18.64 -17.97 5.70
C THR A 19 -19.50 -19.18 6.03
N VAL A 20 -20.83 -19.02 6.05
CA VAL A 20 -21.75 -20.11 6.39
C VAL A 20 -21.78 -21.17 5.28
N LEU A 21 -21.87 -20.78 4.01
CA LEU A 21 -21.80 -21.74 2.91
C LEU A 21 -20.45 -22.48 2.88
N GLY A 22 -19.34 -21.78 3.13
CA GLY A 22 -18.02 -22.39 3.25
C GLY A 22 -17.95 -23.44 4.37
N ALA A 23 -18.58 -23.19 5.51
CA ALA A 23 -18.68 -24.16 6.60
C ALA A 23 -19.49 -25.41 6.19
N LEU A 24 -20.60 -25.24 5.47
CA LEU A 24 -21.37 -26.38 4.94
C LEU A 24 -20.57 -27.21 3.94
N ILE A 25 -19.79 -26.56 3.06
CA ILE A 25 -18.89 -27.23 2.12
C ILE A 25 -17.83 -28.03 2.87
N GLN A 26 -17.19 -27.42 3.88
CA GLN A 26 -16.15 -28.08 4.67
C GLN A 26 -16.67 -29.33 5.37
N LEU A 27 -17.90 -29.28 5.88
CA LEU A 27 -18.55 -30.39 6.58
C LEU A 27 -19.25 -31.38 5.65
N GLN A 28 -19.26 -31.13 4.33
CA GLN A 28 -19.94 -31.96 3.33
C GLN A 28 -21.43 -32.21 3.65
N MET A 29 -22.11 -31.21 4.21
CA MET A 29 -23.52 -31.36 4.61
C MET A 29 -24.45 -30.94 3.47
N PRO A 30 -25.28 -31.85 2.92
CA PRO A 30 -26.35 -31.49 2.00
C PRO A 30 -27.50 -30.83 2.77
N VAL A 31 -27.90 -29.64 2.34
CA VAL A 31 -29.04 -28.93 2.90
C VAL A 31 -29.96 -28.44 1.79
N THR A 32 -31.25 -28.32 2.09
CA THR A 32 -32.17 -27.60 1.23
C THR A 32 -31.99 -26.11 1.49
N LEU A 33 -31.65 -25.34 0.45
CA LEU A 33 -31.42 -23.90 0.55
C LEU A 33 -32.59 -23.12 -0.05
N PHE A 34 -33.05 -22.10 0.67
CA PHE A 34 -33.94 -21.08 0.16
C PHE A 34 -33.22 -19.75 0.24
N ALA A 35 -33.02 -19.09 -0.89
CA ALA A 35 -32.23 -17.87 -0.95
C ALA A 35 -32.94 -16.76 -1.71
N LYS A 36 -32.89 -15.57 -1.14
CA LYS A 36 -33.24 -14.33 -1.82
C LYS A 36 -32.10 -13.33 -1.65
N LEU A 37 -31.39 -13.07 -2.74
CA LEU A 37 -30.18 -12.24 -2.73
C LEU A 37 -30.34 -11.00 -3.61
N PRO A 38 -29.50 -9.96 -3.42
CA PRO A 38 -29.48 -8.80 -4.30
C PRO A 38 -29.17 -9.16 -5.75
N LYS A 39 -29.51 -8.25 -6.68
CA LYS A 39 -29.20 -8.44 -8.10
C LYS A 39 -27.67 -8.47 -8.32
N GLY A 40 -27.22 -9.31 -9.24
CA GLY A 40 -25.82 -9.41 -9.68
C GLY A 40 -25.26 -10.82 -9.54
N SER A 41 -24.51 -11.27 -10.56
CA SER A 41 -23.97 -12.63 -10.65
C SER A 41 -23.09 -13.02 -9.46
N SER A 42 -22.38 -12.06 -8.88
CA SER A 42 -21.44 -12.31 -7.77
C SER A 42 -22.11 -12.80 -6.48
N TRP A 43 -23.38 -12.48 -6.24
CA TRP A 43 -24.13 -12.95 -5.06
C TRP A 43 -24.49 -14.43 -5.15
N PHE A 44 -24.65 -14.93 -6.36
CA PHE A 44 -25.05 -16.30 -6.63
C PHE A 44 -23.85 -17.24 -6.83
N THR A 45 -22.64 -16.70 -7.01
CA THR A 45 -21.41 -17.50 -7.22
C THR A 45 -21.20 -18.53 -6.11
N ASP A 46 -21.35 -18.15 -4.85
CA ASP A 46 -21.10 -19.04 -3.71
C ASP A 46 -22.16 -20.13 -3.57
N LEU A 47 -23.43 -19.81 -3.90
CA LEU A 47 -24.50 -20.80 -3.99
C LEU A 47 -24.22 -21.82 -5.13
N LYS A 48 -23.74 -21.34 -6.29
CA LYS A 48 -23.38 -22.22 -7.42
C LYS A 48 -22.21 -23.11 -7.05
N GLN A 49 -21.21 -22.57 -6.36
CA GLN A 49 -20.08 -23.35 -5.87
C GLN A 49 -20.54 -24.43 -4.87
N TYR A 50 -21.43 -24.07 -3.93
CA TYR A 50 -22.01 -25.02 -2.99
C TYR A 50 -22.73 -26.19 -3.69
N SER A 51 -23.60 -25.89 -4.68
CA SER A 51 -24.35 -26.92 -5.42
C SER A 51 -23.47 -27.85 -6.25
N GLN A 52 -22.33 -27.35 -6.73
CA GLN A 52 -21.37 -28.12 -7.52
C GLN A 52 -20.52 -29.06 -6.68
N VAL A 53 -20.14 -28.64 -5.47
CA VAL A 53 -19.21 -29.37 -4.60
C VAL A 53 -19.92 -30.45 -3.76
N ILE A 54 -21.12 -30.16 -3.26
CA ILE A 54 -21.83 -31.08 -2.35
C ILE A 54 -22.50 -32.24 -3.11
N ARG A 55 -22.49 -33.42 -2.48
CA ARG A 55 -23.22 -34.62 -2.92
C ARG A 55 -23.99 -35.26 -1.75
N PRO A 56 -25.23 -35.72 -1.94
CA PRO A 56 -26.08 -35.56 -3.12
C PRO A 56 -26.35 -34.08 -3.43
N HIS A 57 -26.71 -33.77 -4.68
CA HIS A 57 -26.92 -32.38 -5.08
C HIS A 57 -28.02 -31.74 -4.21
N PRO A 58 -27.74 -30.59 -3.56
CA PRO A 58 -28.70 -29.91 -2.71
C PRO A 58 -29.81 -29.27 -3.56
N ASP A 59 -31.03 -29.30 -3.05
CA ASP A 59 -32.14 -28.53 -3.61
C ASP A 59 -31.97 -27.06 -3.22
N ILE A 60 -31.93 -26.15 -4.21
CA ILE A 60 -31.68 -24.72 -3.99
C ILE A 60 -32.77 -23.91 -4.67
N PHE A 61 -33.66 -23.34 -3.87
CA PHE A 61 -34.78 -22.51 -4.32
C PHE A 61 -34.42 -21.03 -4.22
N VAL A 62 -34.40 -20.34 -5.37
CA VAL A 62 -34.05 -18.92 -5.43
C VAL A 62 -35.30 -18.08 -5.63
N TRP A 63 -35.51 -17.11 -4.75
CA TRP A 63 -36.64 -16.18 -4.80
C TRP A 63 -36.26 -14.94 -5.60
N VAL A 64 -37.09 -14.60 -6.58
CA VAL A 64 -36.79 -13.60 -7.60
C VAL A 64 -37.95 -12.61 -7.74
N ARG A 65 -37.63 -11.31 -7.88
CA ARG A 65 -38.67 -10.27 -7.99
C ARG A 65 -39.32 -10.20 -9.37
N ASP A 66 -38.58 -10.55 -10.41
CA ASP A 66 -39.05 -10.46 -11.80
C ASP A 66 -38.65 -11.71 -12.59
N ALA A 67 -39.51 -12.18 -13.47
CA ALA A 67 -39.23 -13.29 -14.39
C ALA A 67 -38.03 -12.99 -15.32
N SER A 68 -37.67 -11.72 -15.52
CA SER A 68 -36.48 -11.32 -16.29
C SER A 68 -35.15 -11.59 -15.57
N GLU A 69 -35.16 -11.77 -14.24
CA GLU A 69 -33.98 -12.09 -13.42
C GLU A 69 -33.69 -13.61 -13.36
N VAL A 70 -34.52 -14.43 -14.02
CA VAL A 70 -34.58 -15.91 -13.94
C VAL A 70 -33.39 -16.62 -14.61
N SER A 71 -32.49 -15.92 -15.31
CA SER A 71 -31.67 -16.54 -16.35
C SER A 71 -30.67 -17.64 -15.92
N ASP A 72 -30.41 -17.89 -14.64
CA ASP A 72 -29.26 -18.71 -14.22
C ASP A 72 -29.55 -19.86 -13.24
N TRP A 73 -30.79 -20.00 -12.74
CA TRP A 73 -31.14 -20.98 -11.70
C TRP A 73 -32.33 -21.84 -12.11
N GLN A 74 -32.20 -23.16 -12.00
CA GLN A 74 -33.23 -24.11 -12.44
C GLN A 74 -34.50 -24.12 -11.55
N GLN A 75 -34.39 -23.69 -10.29
CA GLN A 75 -35.46 -23.74 -9.28
C GLN A 75 -35.80 -22.32 -8.75
N SER A 76 -36.24 -21.42 -9.63
CA SER A 76 -36.63 -20.05 -9.27
C SER A 76 -38.11 -19.92 -8.87
N ILE A 77 -38.41 -19.11 -7.86
CA ILE A 77 -39.76 -18.83 -7.35
C ILE A 77 -40.02 -17.32 -7.47
N LEU A 78 -41.15 -16.94 -8.06
CA LEU A 78 -41.56 -15.53 -8.14
C LEU A 78 -42.16 -15.07 -6.80
N ILE A 79 -41.75 -13.89 -6.35
CA ILE A 79 -42.30 -13.29 -5.12
C ILE A 79 -43.67 -12.70 -5.42
N PRO A 80 -44.69 -12.97 -4.58
CA PRO A 80 -46.01 -12.38 -4.79
C PRO A 80 -45.97 -10.85 -4.79
N ASP A 81 -46.84 -10.25 -5.59
CA ASP A 81 -47.02 -8.79 -5.61
C ASP A 81 -47.45 -8.28 -4.22
N GLN A 82 -46.84 -7.18 -3.77
CA GLN A 82 -47.12 -6.51 -2.48
C GLN A 82 -46.79 -7.33 -1.22
N HIS A 83 -46.06 -8.44 -1.33
CA HIS A 83 -45.63 -9.22 -0.16
C HIS A 83 -44.53 -8.50 0.66
N PRO A 84 -44.56 -8.52 2.01
CA PRO A 84 -43.54 -7.87 2.86
C PRO A 84 -42.13 -8.35 2.57
N MET A 85 -41.98 -9.63 2.20
CA MET A 85 -40.68 -10.20 1.81
C MET A 85 -40.07 -9.52 0.60
N GLN A 86 -40.77 -8.69 -0.19
CA GLN A 86 -40.18 -7.99 -1.33
C GLN A 86 -38.97 -7.15 -0.91
N GLY A 87 -38.99 -6.48 0.25
CA GLY A 87 -37.90 -5.64 0.76
C GLY A 87 -36.73 -6.39 1.42
N GLU A 88 -36.85 -7.70 1.57
CA GLU A 88 -35.95 -8.50 2.41
C GLU A 88 -35.00 -9.36 1.58
N TYR A 89 -33.86 -9.70 2.18
CA TYR A 89 -32.91 -10.68 1.69
C TYR A 89 -32.76 -11.80 2.73
N PHE A 90 -32.66 -13.03 2.29
CA PHE A 90 -32.48 -14.14 3.23
C PHE A 90 -31.73 -15.31 2.62
N VAL A 91 -31.13 -16.11 3.49
CA VAL A 91 -30.62 -17.45 3.19
C VAL A 91 -31.07 -18.35 4.33
N LEU A 92 -31.96 -19.26 4.02
CA LEU A 92 -32.45 -20.30 4.91
C LEU A 92 -31.86 -21.63 4.46
N ALA A 93 -31.23 -22.36 5.35
CA ALA A 93 -30.85 -23.75 5.11
C ALA A 93 -31.54 -24.67 6.09
N VAL A 94 -32.05 -25.78 5.57
CA VAL A 94 -32.74 -26.80 6.36
C VAL A 94 -32.28 -28.20 5.93
N SER A 95 -31.94 -29.02 6.90
CA SER A 95 -31.77 -30.46 6.80
C SER A 95 -32.15 -31.11 8.15
N ASP A 96 -32.12 -32.43 8.18
CA ASP A 96 -32.27 -33.23 9.40
C ASP A 96 -31.25 -32.90 10.51
N ALA A 97 -30.07 -32.39 10.14
CA ALA A 97 -28.99 -32.06 11.07
C ALA A 97 -28.75 -30.55 11.25
N VAL A 98 -29.21 -29.72 10.33
CA VAL A 98 -28.90 -28.28 10.30
C VAL A 98 -30.14 -27.44 10.06
N SER A 99 -30.32 -26.40 10.87
CA SER A 99 -31.18 -25.27 10.51
C SER A 99 -30.45 -23.97 10.78
N PHE A 100 -30.41 -23.08 9.79
CA PHE A 100 -29.93 -21.72 9.96
C PHE A 100 -30.72 -20.74 9.11
N LEU A 101 -30.85 -19.51 9.60
CA LEU A 101 -31.44 -18.41 8.87
C LEU A 101 -30.54 -17.18 8.97
N ILE A 102 -30.15 -16.67 7.82
CA ILE A 102 -29.61 -15.32 7.64
C ILE A 102 -30.74 -14.48 7.06
N TRP A 103 -31.12 -13.41 7.75
CA TRP A 103 -32.21 -12.53 7.34
C TRP A 103 -31.76 -11.07 7.39
N GLY A 104 -31.84 -10.39 6.26
CA GLY A 104 -31.44 -9.01 6.05
C GLY A 104 -32.61 -8.14 5.57
N HIS A 105 -32.74 -6.97 6.14
CA HIS A 105 -33.70 -5.94 5.71
C HIS A 105 -32.96 -4.78 5.06
N ARG A 106 -33.53 -4.26 3.97
CA ARG A 106 -33.03 -3.06 3.31
C ARG A 106 -33.57 -1.83 4.04
N ASP A 107 -32.73 -1.13 4.80
CA ASP A 107 -33.10 0.19 5.30
C ASP A 107 -33.02 1.16 4.11
N ASP A 108 -34.16 1.72 3.67
CA ASP A 108 -34.18 2.85 2.74
C ASP A 108 -33.66 4.10 3.47
N VAL A 109 -32.35 4.17 3.68
CA VAL A 109 -31.68 5.39 4.14
C VAL A 109 -31.52 6.32 2.92
N PRO A 110 -32.06 7.55 2.94
CA PRO A 110 -31.87 8.49 1.85
C PRO A 110 -30.36 8.78 1.67
N ALA A 111 -29.93 8.86 0.41
CA ALA A 111 -28.54 8.85 -0.08
C ALA A 111 -27.59 9.97 0.45
N ALA A 112 -27.96 10.71 1.49
CA ALA A 112 -27.24 11.89 1.96
C ALA A 112 -25.98 11.61 2.81
N PHE A 113 -25.66 10.36 3.14
CA PHE A 113 -24.48 10.00 3.95
C PHE A 113 -23.33 9.35 3.16
N ALA A 114 -23.43 9.26 1.83
CA ALA A 114 -22.41 8.61 0.99
C ALA A 114 -21.20 9.50 0.63
N GLU A 115 -21.21 10.79 0.99
CA GLU A 115 -20.11 11.71 0.74
C GLU A 115 -19.39 12.10 2.04
N SER A 116 -18.58 11.19 2.58
CA SER A 116 -17.38 11.62 3.30
C SER A 116 -16.18 10.71 3.01
N GLU A 117 -15.29 11.29 2.22
CA GLU A 117 -13.85 11.07 2.07
C GLU A 117 -13.24 9.71 2.47
N SER A 118 -12.72 9.00 1.45
CA SER A 118 -11.53 8.15 1.59
C SER A 118 -10.68 8.26 0.31
N PRO A 119 -9.34 8.35 0.42
CA PRO A 119 -8.47 8.78 -0.67
C PRO A 119 -8.30 7.71 -1.74
N ALA A 120 -8.17 8.17 -2.98
CA ALA A 120 -8.07 7.39 -4.20
C ALA A 120 -6.99 6.30 -4.14
N VAL A 121 -7.42 5.04 -4.09
CA VAL A 121 -6.61 3.87 -4.48
C VAL A 121 -7.49 2.98 -5.36
N ASP A 122 -7.03 2.78 -6.60
CA ASP A 122 -7.48 1.84 -7.64
C ASP A 122 -8.96 1.84 -8.09
N LYS A 123 -9.22 2.63 -9.15
CA LYS A 123 -10.46 2.68 -9.95
C LYS A 123 -10.67 1.46 -10.86
N ALA A 124 -10.51 0.23 -10.36
CA ALA A 124 -10.66 -0.98 -11.20
C ALA A 124 -11.63 -2.04 -10.64
N VAL A 125 -12.40 -1.76 -9.59
CA VAL A 125 -13.24 -2.79 -8.95
C VAL A 125 -14.69 -2.32 -8.76
N THR A 126 -15.55 -2.80 -9.67
CA THR A 126 -16.94 -3.23 -9.48
C THR A 126 -18.08 -2.21 -9.38
N GLU A 127 -19.07 -2.41 -10.26
CA GLU A 127 -20.47 -1.93 -10.25
C GLU A 127 -21.29 -2.32 -8.99
N HIS A 128 -20.64 -2.71 -7.88
CA HIS A 128 -21.30 -3.33 -6.72
C HIS A 128 -21.54 -2.39 -5.52
N GLU A 129 -21.25 -1.09 -5.64
CA GLU A 129 -21.23 -0.16 -4.48
C GLU A 129 -22.46 0.75 -4.31
N SER A 130 -23.59 0.48 -5.00
CA SER A 130 -24.83 1.27 -4.85
C SER A 130 -25.97 0.56 -4.10
N LEU A 131 -25.66 -0.48 -3.32
CA LEU A 131 -26.66 -1.09 -2.43
C LEU A 131 -26.63 -0.39 -1.06
N PRO A 132 -27.79 0.00 -0.50
CA PRO A 132 -27.86 0.63 0.81
C PRO A 132 -27.37 -0.32 1.92
N MET A 133 -27.08 0.26 3.09
CA MET A 133 -26.75 -0.51 4.29
C MET A 133 -27.84 -1.57 4.56
N VAL A 134 -27.41 -2.77 4.93
CA VAL A 134 -28.32 -3.88 5.22
C VAL A 134 -28.27 -4.16 6.71
N SER A 135 -29.44 -4.11 7.35
CA SER A 135 -29.61 -4.58 8.73
C SER A 135 -29.88 -6.07 8.69
N TYR A 136 -28.97 -6.91 9.20
CA TYR A 136 -29.17 -8.37 9.17
C TYR A 136 -29.09 -9.03 10.55
N ARG A 137 -29.64 -10.24 10.61
CA ARG A 137 -29.66 -11.15 11.76
C ARG A 137 -29.30 -12.55 11.29
N ILE A 138 -28.59 -13.29 12.14
CA ILE A 138 -28.31 -14.72 11.96
C ILE A 138 -28.90 -15.46 13.15
N THR A 139 -29.63 -16.54 12.90
CA THR A 139 -30.19 -17.38 13.95
C THR A 139 -30.07 -18.87 13.62
N LEU A 140 -29.80 -19.64 14.66
CA LEU A 140 -29.83 -21.11 14.70
C LEU A 140 -30.98 -21.61 15.59
N GLN A 141 -31.80 -20.70 16.11
CA GLN A 141 -32.84 -21.04 17.07
C GLN A 141 -34.09 -21.53 16.33
N LYS A 142 -34.45 -22.80 16.55
CA LYS A 142 -35.61 -23.47 15.94
C LYS A 142 -36.89 -22.62 15.95
N ALA A 143 -37.25 -22.04 17.10
CA ALA A 143 -38.49 -21.25 17.23
C ALA A 143 -38.57 -20.06 16.25
N LEU A 144 -37.47 -19.30 16.10
CA LEU A 144 -37.43 -18.15 15.19
C LEU A 144 -37.42 -18.59 13.72
N ILE A 145 -36.72 -19.69 13.42
CA ILE A 145 -36.71 -20.25 12.07
C ILE A 145 -38.10 -20.77 11.72
N GLN A 146 -38.81 -21.38 12.66
CA GLN A 146 -40.15 -21.93 12.45
C GLN A 146 -41.17 -20.83 12.15
N ASP A 147 -41.09 -19.67 12.81
CA ASP A 147 -41.91 -18.51 12.46
C ASP A 147 -41.64 -18.04 11.03
N PHE A 148 -40.37 -17.92 10.65
CA PHE A 148 -40.00 -17.52 9.29
C PHE A 148 -40.43 -18.56 8.23
N VAL A 149 -40.31 -19.86 8.54
CA VAL A 149 -40.76 -20.94 7.64
C VAL A 149 -42.27 -20.88 7.42
N ARG A 150 -43.06 -20.55 8.44
CA ARG A 150 -44.50 -20.33 8.29
C ARG A 150 -44.79 -19.17 7.33
N ASP A 151 -44.11 -18.04 7.52
CA ASP A 151 -44.27 -16.87 6.65
C ASP A 151 -43.84 -17.18 5.20
N LEU A 152 -42.79 -17.99 5.02
CA LEU A 152 -42.33 -18.46 3.71
C LEU A 152 -43.35 -19.39 3.05
N GLN A 153 -44.02 -20.25 3.83
CA GLN A 153 -45.08 -21.13 3.34
C GLN A 153 -46.30 -20.32 2.86
N GLU A 154 -46.71 -19.30 3.61
CA GLU A 154 -47.80 -18.41 3.22
C GLU A 154 -47.45 -17.64 1.93
N ALA A 155 -46.22 -17.14 1.84
CA ALA A 155 -45.73 -16.47 0.64
C ALA A 155 -45.70 -17.40 -0.59
N LEU A 156 -45.31 -18.67 -0.38
CA LEU A 156 -45.28 -19.68 -1.43
C LEU A 156 -46.70 -20.03 -1.91
N GLN A 157 -47.67 -20.15 -1.00
CA GLN A 157 -49.08 -20.36 -1.34
C GLN A 157 -49.66 -19.18 -2.12
N ALA A 158 -49.35 -17.94 -1.72
CA ALA A 158 -49.77 -16.76 -2.45
C ALA A 158 -49.16 -16.71 -3.87
N SER A 159 -47.89 -17.12 -4.01
CA SER A 159 -47.21 -17.21 -5.30
C SER A 159 -47.86 -18.24 -6.21
N TRP A 160 -48.20 -19.42 -5.67
CA TRP A 160 -48.94 -20.46 -6.40
C TRP A 160 -50.31 -19.99 -6.89
N GLN A 161 -51.04 -19.22 -6.08
CA GLN A 161 -52.35 -18.67 -6.49
C GLN A 161 -52.23 -17.68 -7.66
N GLN A 162 -51.15 -16.91 -7.72
CA GLN A 162 -50.88 -15.96 -8.79
C GLN A 162 -50.28 -16.63 -10.04
N HIS A 163 -49.52 -17.72 -9.85
CA HIS A 163 -48.79 -18.44 -10.91
C HIS A 163 -48.98 -19.97 -10.80
N PRO A 164 -50.21 -20.49 -11.00
CA PRO A 164 -50.50 -21.92 -10.87
C PRO A 164 -49.77 -22.78 -11.92
N GLU A 165 -49.27 -22.18 -13.01
CA GLU A 165 -48.45 -22.83 -14.02
C GLU A 165 -47.08 -23.34 -13.51
N GLN A 166 -46.62 -22.88 -12.34
CA GLN A 166 -45.34 -23.31 -11.77
C GLN A 166 -45.45 -24.65 -11.03
N VAL A 167 -45.28 -25.74 -11.77
CA VAL A 167 -45.26 -27.13 -11.24
C VAL A 167 -44.27 -27.32 -10.07
N LEU A 168 -43.18 -26.55 -10.07
CA LEU A 168 -42.19 -26.56 -8.98
C LEU A 168 -42.80 -26.17 -7.63
N ILE A 169 -43.66 -25.15 -7.59
CA ILE A 169 -44.28 -24.68 -6.35
C ILE A 169 -45.27 -25.71 -5.81
N ASP A 170 -46.07 -26.33 -6.69
CA ASP A 170 -47.02 -27.37 -6.31
C ASP A 170 -46.33 -28.59 -5.67
N HIS A 171 -45.23 -29.05 -6.29
CA HIS A 171 -44.43 -30.15 -5.75
C HIS A 171 -43.77 -29.78 -4.41
N LEU A 172 -43.31 -28.53 -4.26
CA LEU A 172 -42.74 -28.02 -3.00
C LEU A 172 -43.77 -27.99 -1.86
N LEU A 173 -44.98 -27.47 -2.13
CA LEU A 173 -46.06 -27.40 -1.15
C LEU A 173 -46.52 -28.79 -0.72
N THR A 174 -46.60 -29.74 -1.66
CA THR A 174 -46.98 -31.14 -1.37
C THR A 174 -46.01 -31.83 -0.42
N HIS A 175 -44.71 -31.58 -0.56
CA HIS A 175 -43.66 -32.20 0.26
C HIS A 175 -43.08 -31.24 1.33
N TRP A 176 -43.79 -30.15 1.64
CA TRP A 176 -43.28 -29.09 2.49
C TRP A 176 -42.95 -29.59 3.90
N GLY A 177 -43.85 -30.36 4.52
CA GLY A 177 -43.67 -30.89 5.87
C GLY A 177 -42.47 -31.84 5.99
N ASP A 178 -42.21 -32.63 4.95
CA ASP A 178 -41.08 -33.57 4.92
C ASP A 178 -39.74 -32.83 4.70
N ARG A 179 -39.75 -31.76 3.92
CA ARG A 179 -38.56 -30.95 3.62
C ARG A 179 -38.20 -29.95 4.71
N MET A 180 -39.18 -29.49 5.49
CA MET A 180 -39.01 -28.48 6.54
C MET A 180 -38.96 -29.09 7.96
N GLN A 181 -38.28 -30.22 8.11
CA GLN A 181 -38.02 -30.80 9.42
C GLN A 181 -36.87 -30.06 10.11
N LEU A 182 -37.21 -29.22 11.09
CA LEU A 182 -36.24 -28.44 11.85
C LEU A 182 -35.69 -29.25 13.02
N PRO A 183 -34.36 -29.48 13.11
CA PRO A 183 -33.75 -30.21 14.21
C PRO A 183 -33.89 -29.46 15.53
N ASP A 184 -34.04 -30.21 16.63
CA ASP A 184 -34.11 -29.62 17.99
C ASP A 184 -32.76 -29.07 18.45
N GLN A 185 -31.66 -29.65 17.96
CA GLN A 185 -30.30 -29.19 18.19
C GLN A 185 -29.56 -29.15 16.86
N CYS A 186 -28.98 -27.99 16.53
CA CYS A 186 -28.16 -27.86 15.33
C CYS A 186 -26.82 -28.57 15.55
N HIS A 187 -26.30 -29.23 14.51
CA HIS A 187 -25.06 -29.99 14.59
C HIS A 187 -23.90 -29.13 15.17
N PRO A 188 -23.25 -29.54 16.28
CA PRO A 188 -22.29 -28.68 17.00
C PRO A 188 -21.09 -28.27 16.12
N ALA A 189 -20.65 -29.15 15.21
CA ALA A 189 -19.54 -28.85 14.31
C ALA A 189 -19.83 -27.69 13.34
N LEU A 190 -21.09 -27.32 13.10
CA LEU A 190 -21.41 -26.17 12.24
C LEU A 190 -20.91 -24.86 12.85
N ILE A 191 -21.11 -24.68 14.15
CA ILE A 191 -20.66 -23.46 14.85
C ILE A 191 -19.14 -23.40 14.81
N ASP A 192 -18.47 -24.51 15.10
CA ASP A 192 -17.01 -24.60 15.06
C ASP A 192 -16.47 -24.32 13.65
N ALA A 193 -17.10 -24.87 12.62
CA ALA A 193 -16.72 -24.63 11.23
C ALA A 193 -16.93 -23.16 10.82
N VAL A 194 -18.03 -22.52 11.23
CA VAL A 194 -18.27 -21.09 10.96
C VAL A 194 -17.22 -20.23 11.67
N LEU A 195 -16.91 -20.50 12.94
CA LEU A 195 -15.86 -19.79 13.67
C LEU A 195 -14.47 -20.01 13.04
N GLN A 196 -14.18 -21.22 12.56
CA GLN A 196 -12.95 -21.54 11.85
C GLN A 196 -12.84 -20.77 10.54
N GLN A 197 -13.92 -20.72 9.74
CA GLN A 197 -13.96 -19.95 8.49
C GLN A 197 -13.74 -18.46 8.74
N GLU A 198 -14.34 -17.91 9.80
CA GLU A 198 -14.10 -16.51 10.21
C GLU A 198 -12.64 -16.29 10.61
N GLY A 199 -12.03 -17.24 11.34
CA GLY A 199 -10.61 -17.20 11.69
C GLY A 199 -9.67 -17.21 10.47
N ILE A 200 -9.93 -18.11 9.51
CA ILE A 200 -9.19 -18.17 8.22
C ILE A 200 -9.33 -16.84 7.49
N HIS A 201 -10.54 -16.28 7.47
CA HIS A 201 -10.81 -15.02 6.81
C HIS A 201 -10.04 -13.86 7.43
N GLN A 202 -10.08 -13.72 8.77
CA GLN A 202 -9.33 -12.70 9.48
C GLN A 202 -7.82 -12.84 9.27
N ALA A 203 -7.30 -14.07 9.25
CA ALA A 203 -5.90 -14.34 8.94
C ALA A 203 -5.54 -13.87 7.53
N LYS A 204 -6.41 -14.10 6.54
CA LYS A 204 -6.23 -13.62 5.15
C LYS A 204 -6.19 -12.10 5.08
N LEU A 205 -7.12 -11.41 5.74
CA LEU A 205 -7.13 -9.93 5.80
C LEU A 205 -5.87 -9.38 6.47
N GLN A 206 -5.47 -9.96 7.60
CA GLN A 206 -4.24 -9.56 8.29
C GLN A 206 -3.00 -9.77 7.42
N HIS A 207 -2.95 -10.88 6.68
CA HIS A 207 -1.85 -11.15 5.77
C HIS A 207 -1.78 -10.11 4.65
N GLN A 208 -2.92 -9.80 4.01
CA GLN A 208 -3.01 -8.77 2.98
C GLN A 208 -2.60 -7.38 3.51
N ALA A 209 -3.09 -6.99 4.69
CA ALA A 209 -2.71 -5.73 5.31
C ALA A 209 -1.19 -5.67 5.57
N ARG A 210 -0.58 -6.77 6.03
CA ARG A 210 0.87 -6.86 6.23
C ARG A 210 1.65 -6.75 4.93
N THR A 211 1.19 -7.37 3.84
CA THR A 211 1.88 -7.30 2.54
C THR A 211 1.81 -5.90 1.95
N TYR A 212 0.65 -5.26 1.97
CA TYR A 212 0.51 -3.86 1.52
C TYR A 212 1.38 -2.90 2.32
N ARG A 213 1.40 -3.08 3.65
CA ARG A 213 2.25 -2.25 4.51
C ARG A 213 3.74 -2.41 4.19
N ARG A 214 4.20 -3.65 3.92
CA ARG A 214 5.59 -3.89 3.49
C ARG A 214 5.90 -3.20 2.16
N GLN A 215 5.00 -3.33 1.17
CA GLN A 215 5.16 -2.67 -0.14
C GLN A 215 5.25 -1.14 0.00
N ALA A 216 4.39 -0.54 0.82
CA ALA A 216 4.41 0.90 1.07
C ALA A 216 5.73 1.35 1.74
N MET A 217 6.24 0.59 2.72
CA MET A 217 7.54 0.87 3.34
C MET A 217 8.69 0.77 2.35
N THR A 218 8.71 -0.27 1.52
CA THR A 218 9.76 -0.43 0.49
C THR A 218 9.72 0.67 -0.55
N ALA A 219 8.52 1.09 -0.99
CA ALA A 219 8.36 2.19 -1.94
C ALA A 219 8.85 3.51 -1.34
N SER A 220 8.49 3.79 -0.08
CA SER A 220 8.97 4.98 0.63
C SER A 220 10.49 4.98 0.79
N SER A 221 11.08 3.84 1.17
CA SER A 221 12.54 3.70 1.28
C SER A 221 13.26 3.88 -0.06
N LEU A 222 12.70 3.40 -1.16
CA LEU A 222 13.27 3.61 -2.49
C LEU A 222 13.18 5.08 -2.92
N SER A 223 12.07 5.74 -2.61
CA SER A 223 11.90 7.17 -2.88
C SER A 223 12.97 8.00 -2.19
N THR A 224 13.20 7.76 -0.89
CA THR A 224 14.20 8.52 -0.13
C THR A 224 15.63 8.26 -0.60
N GLN A 225 15.95 7.01 -0.98
CA GLN A 225 17.23 6.69 -1.62
C GLN A 225 17.41 7.41 -2.95
N ASN A 226 16.36 7.45 -3.78
CA ASN A 226 16.41 8.12 -5.08
C ASN A 226 16.56 9.65 -4.90
N GLU A 227 15.86 10.25 -3.95
CA GLU A 227 16.05 11.67 -3.61
C GLU A 227 17.49 11.98 -3.19
N SER A 228 18.09 11.13 -2.35
CA SER A 228 19.50 11.28 -1.94
C SER A 228 20.47 11.15 -3.12
N LEU A 229 20.23 10.18 -4.02
CA LEU A 229 21.02 10.01 -5.24
C LEU A 229 20.88 11.21 -6.17
N MET A 230 19.64 11.68 -6.42
CA MET A 230 19.38 12.86 -7.25
C MET A 230 20.02 14.11 -6.67
N HIS A 231 19.97 14.29 -5.34
CA HIS A 231 20.65 15.40 -4.68
C HIS A 231 22.17 15.34 -4.91
N THR A 232 22.76 14.15 -4.79
CA THR A 232 24.20 13.96 -5.05
C THR A 232 24.57 14.23 -6.51
N LEU A 233 23.72 13.79 -7.46
CA LEU A 233 23.90 14.07 -8.88
C LEU A 233 23.83 15.57 -9.17
N ARG A 234 22.85 16.29 -8.61
CA ARG A 234 22.74 17.75 -8.75
C ARG A 234 23.99 18.46 -8.23
N LEU A 235 24.49 18.09 -7.06
CA LEU A 235 25.72 18.68 -6.52
C LEU A 235 26.93 18.42 -7.43
N LYS A 236 27.00 17.23 -8.06
CA LYS A 236 28.04 16.93 -9.04
C LYS A 236 27.89 17.78 -10.30
N ASP A 237 26.69 17.93 -10.83
CA ASP A 237 26.43 18.74 -12.02
C ASP A 237 26.74 20.21 -11.77
N ASP A 238 26.32 20.75 -10.62
CA ASP A 238 26.63 22.12 -10.19
C ASP A 238 28.15 22.33 -10.08
N PHE A 239 28.86 21.40 -9.44
CA PHE A 239 30.33 21.45 -9.34
C PHE A 239 31.00 21.45 -10.71
N LEU A 240 30.61 20.54 -11.61
CA LEU A 240 31.18 20.47 -12.96
C LEU A 240 30.90 21.73 -13.78
N ASN A 241 29.69 22.30 -13.64
CA ASN A 241 29.34 23.56 -14.28
C ASN A 241 30.22 24.71 -13.76
N THR A 242 30.40 24.83 -12.44
CA THR A 242 31.26 25.85 -11.84
C THR A 242 32.71 25.70 -12.30
N VAL A 243 33.26 24.48 -12.28
CA VAL A 243 34.62 24.22 -12.76
C VAL A 243 34.76 24.59 -14.24
N GLY A 244 33.79 24.23 -15.07
CA GLY A 244 33.79 24.58 -16.49
C GLY A 244 33.80 26.10 -16.74
N GLN A 245 33.05 26.87 -15.96
CA GLN A 245 33.03 28.34 -16.04
C GLN A 245 34.36 28.96 -15.59
N GLU A 246 34.90 28.50 -14.46
CA GLU A 246 36.19 28.96 -13.93
C GLU A 246 37.36 28.61 -14.86
N LEU A 247 37.28 27.52 -15.62
CA LEU A 247 38.28 27.16 -16.64
C LEU A 247 38.13 27.95 -17.95
N ARG A 248 36.91 28.34 -18.31
CA ARG A 248 36.64 29.06 -19.58
C ARG A 248 37.02 30.54 -19.52
N THR A 249 36.86 31.17 -18.36
CA THR A 249 37.21 32.58 -18.14
C THR A 249 38.67 32.89 -18.47
N PRO A 250 39.68 32.17 -17.91
CA PRO A 250 41.09 32.39 -18.23
C PRO A 250 41.41 32.18 -19.70
N LEU A 251 40.92 31.08 -20.27
CA LEU A 251 41.09 30.77 -21.69
C LEU A 251 40.52 31.87 -22.61
N SER A 252 39.37 32.43 -22.24
CA SER A 252 38.76 33.52 -23.00
C SER A 252 39.61 34.78 -22.95
N THR A 253 40.13 35.14 -21.78
CA THR A 253 41.02 36.30 -21.59
C THR A 253 42.34 36.13 -22.37
N ILE A 254 42.94 34.94 -22.34
CA ILE A 254 44.16 34.65 -23.12
C ILE A 254 43.85 34.77 -24.62
N LYS A 255 42.74 34.17 -25.08
CA LYS A 255 42.33 34.18 -26.49
C LYS A 255 42.04 35.60 -27.00
N THR A 256 41.51 36.51 -26.18
CA THR A 256 41.27 37.91 -26.57
C THR A 256 42.54 38.76 -26.53
N ALA A 257 43.49 38.48 -25.62
CA ALA A 257 44.75 39.20 -25.52
C ALA A 257 45.75 38.86 -26.65
N LEU A 258 45.73 37.63 -27.17
CA LEU A 258 46.64 37.17 -28.23
C LEU A 258 46.58 38.01 -29.54
N PRO A 259 45.39 38.31 -30.11
CA PRO A 259 45.28 39.22 -31.26
C PRO A 259 45.76 40.64 -30.96
N LEU A 260 45.53 41.14 -29.75
CA LEU A 260 45.96 42.48 -29.34
C LEU A 260 47.49 42.58 -29.29
N LEU A 261 48.17 41.51 -28.85
CA LEU A 261 49.63 41.38 -28.89
C LEU A 261 50.20 41.34 -30.31
N SER A 262 49.44 40.82 -31.26
CA SER A 262 49.84 40.70 -32.67
C SER A 262 49.68 42.01 -33.46
N SER A 263 49.18 43.08 -32.84
CA SER A 263 48.98 44.37 -33.50
C SER A 263 50.32 45.08 -33.80
N PRO A 264 50.55 45.52 -35.05
CA PRO A 264 51.81 46.15 -35.46
C PRO A 264 52.05 47.54 -34.82
N ASN A 265 51.00 48.22 -34.38
CA ASN A 265 51.06 49.57 -33.79
C ASN A 265 51.13 49.58 -32.25
N LEU A 266 51.39 48.43 -31.63
CA LEU A 266 51.36 48.30 -30.17
C LEU A 266 52.62 48.88 -29.50
N LYS A 267 52.45 49.79 -28.53
CA LYS A 267 53.58 50.40 -27.81
C LYS A 267 54.27 49.38 -26.89
N PRO A 268 55.60 49.44 -26.70
CA PRO A 268 56.34 48.52 -25.81
C PRO A 268 55.75 48.32 -24.39
N PRO A 269 55.33 49.36 -23.65
CA PRO A 269 54.72 49.17 -22.32
C PRO A 269 53.35 48.49 -22.36
N GLN A 270 52.59 48.64 -23.45
CA GLN A 270 51.30 47.94 -23.61
C GLN A 270 51.51 46.46 -23.95
N ARG A 271 52.53 46.14 -24.77
CA ARG A 271 52.94 44.77 -25.05
C ARG A 271 53.32 44.03 -23.77
N GLN A 272 54.14 44.66 -22.93
CA GLN A 272 54.57 44.10 -21.66
C GLN A 272 53.37 43.80 -20.75
N ARG A 273 52.42 44.73 -20.63
CA ARG A 273 51.18 44.52 -19.85
C ARG A 273 50.34 43.33 -20.33
N TYR A 274 50.21 43.14 -21.66
CA TYR A 274 49.47 41.99 -22.18
C TYR A 274 50.21 40.66 -21.97
N LEU A 275 51.54 40.63 -22.10
CA LEU A 275 52.34 39.44 -21.78
C LEU A 275 52.21 39.07 -20.29
N GLU A 276 52.27 40.05 -19.38
CA GLU A 276 52.05 39.85 -17.94
C GLU A 276 50.61 39.41 -17.60
N MET A 277 49.62 39.90 -18.35
CA MET A 277 48.23 39.44 -18.21
C MET A 277 48.09 37.98 -18.65
N ILE A 278 48.62 37.60 -19.81
CA ILE A 278 48.57 36.22 -20.30
C ILE A 278 49.33 35.28 -19.34
N SER A 279 50.53 35.66 -18.89
CA SER A 279 51.30 34.84 -17.95
C SER A 279 50.50 34.56 -16.67
N ARG A 280 49.94 35.61 -16.05
CA ARG A 280 49.12 35.45 -14.83
C ARG A 280 47.90 34.57 -15.06
N GLU A 281 47.27 34.66 -16.23
CA GLU A 281 46.09 33.87 -16.54
C GLU A 281 46.41 32.40 -16.86
N CYS A 282 47.57 32.14 -17.47
CA CYS A 282 48.12 30.80 -17.61
C CYS A 282 48.43 30.18 -16.24
N ASP A 283 49.09 30.93 -15.35
CA ASP A 283 49.39 30.48 -13.99
C ASP A 283 48.10 30.18 -13.20
N ARG A 284 47.09 31.07 -13.31
CA ARG A 284 45.77 30.86 -12.72
C ARG A 284 45.12 29.57 -13.25
N GLN A 285 45.19 29.32 -14.55
CA GLN A 285 44.59 28.13 -15.17
C GLN A 285 45.29 26.85 -14.70
N VAL A 286 46.62 26.84 -14.64
CA VAL A 286 47.39 25.69 -14.12
C VAL A 286 47.01 25.41 -12.67
N ASN A 287 46.91 26.45 -11.83
CA ASN A 287 46.51 26.31 -10.44
C ASN A 287 45.08 25.77 -10.28
N LEU A 288 44.13 26.19 -11.13
CA LEU A 288 42.76 25.66 -11.13
C LEU A 288 42.71 24.18 -11.50
N ILE A 289 43.45 23.77 -12.54
CA ILE A 289 43.52 22.37 -12.96
C ILE A 289 44.15 21.51 -11.85
N ASN A 290 45.27 21.96 -11.27
CA ASN A 290 45.93 21.26 -10.18
C ASN A 290 45.02 21.14 -8.96
N GLY A 291 44.32 22.22 -8.59
CA GLY A 291 43.36 22.18 -7.47
C GLY A 291 42.22 21.17 -7.69
N VAL A 292 41.71 21.03 -8.92
CA VAL A 292 40.68 20.00 -9.24
C VAL A 292 41.27 18.60 -9.16
N LEU A 293 42.49 18.38 -9.68
CA LEU A 293 43.15 17.08 -9.63
C LEU A 293 43.49 16.66 -8.19
N GLU A 294 43.98 17.60 -7.38
CA GLU A 294 44.25 17.39 -5.95
C GLU A 294 42.96 17.02 -5.20
N LEU A 295 41.84 17.70 -5.47
CA LEU A 295 40.56 17.37 -4.85
C LEU A 295 40.12 15.94 -5.16
N LEU A 296 40.25 15.51 -6.43
CA LEU A 296 39.93 14.14 -6.86
C LEU A 296 40.89 13.10 -6.26
N GLN A 297 42.15 13.46 -6.04
CA GLN A 297 43.12 12.60 -5.36
C GLN A 297 42.82 12.49 -3.87
N VAL A 298 42.46 13.59 -3.20
CA VAL A 298 42.09 13.59 -1.77
C VAL A 298 40.88 12.69 -1.54
N GLU A 299 39.84 12.73 -2.38
CA GLU A 299 38.69 11.81 -2.24
C GLU A 299 39.12 10.34 -2.32
N ARG A 300 40.06 9.99 -3.20
CA ARG A 300 40.53 8.60 -3.37
C ARG A 300 41.46 8.16 -2.25
N THR A 301 42.38 9.02 -1.83
CA THR A 301 43.39 8.72 -0.79
C THR A 301 42.76 8.69 0.60
N VAL A 302 41.75 9.52 0.88
CA VAL A 302 41.02 9.47 2.17
C VAL A 302 40.24 8.17 2.33
N MET A 303 39.81 7.52 1.25
CA MET A 303 39.12 6.22 1.31
C MET A 303 40.06 5.04 1.62
N THR A 304 41.39 5.22 1.47
CA THR A 304 42.39 4.14 1.62
C THR A 304 43.44 4.41 2.69
N ALA A 305 43.49 5.62 3.26
CA ALA A 305 44.47 5.99 4.28
C ALA A 305 44.24 5.26 5.61
N GLN A 306 45.30 4.62 6.13
CA GLN A 306 45.36 4.11 7.49
C GLN A 306 45.90 5.22 8.40
N PRO A 307 45.18 5.62 9.47
CA PRO A 307 45.66 6.66 10.37
C PRO A 307 46.86 6.16 11.18
N GLU A 308 48.02 6.78 10.97
CA GLU A 308 49.23 6.52 11.75
C GLU A 308 49.46 7.64 12.77
N PRO A 309 50.00 7.32 13.96
CA PRO A 309 50.37 8.35 14.94
C PRO A 309 51.53 9.20 14.39
N VAL A 310 51.27 10.48 14.18
CA VAL A 310 52.28 11.45 13.72
C VAL A 310 52.64 12.39 14.87
N ASN A 311 53.94 12.56 15.10
CA ASN A 311 54.45 13.55 16.05
C ASN A 311 54.45 14.95 15.42
N VAL A 312 53.59 15.82 15.94
CA VAL A 312 53.39 17.18 15.42
C VAL A 312 54.66 18.04 15.55
N PHE A 313 55.54 17.73 16.51
CA PHE A 313 56.84 18.40 16.68
C PHE A 313 57.76 18.24 15.47
N ASP A 314 57.67 17.11 14.76
CA ASP A 314 58.58 16.80 13.65
C ASP A 314 58.10 17.44 12.34
N VAL A 315 56.79 17.73 12.23
CA VAL A 315 56.16 18.25 11.01
C VAL A 315 56.10 19.78 11.00
N LEU A 316 55.75 20.40 12.14
CA LEU A 316 55.54 21.85 12.23
C LEU A 316 56.73 22.72 11.76
N PRO A 317 57.99 22.43 12.16
CA PRO A 317 59.13 23.23 11.73
C PRO A 317 59.29 23.26 10.22
N GLY A 318 59.09 22.12 9.55
CA GLY A 318 59.20 21.99 8.09
C GLY A 318 58.08 22.73 7.35
N VAL A 319 56.86 22.70 7.88
CA VAL A 319 55.74 23.47 7.33
C VAL A 319 56.01 24.97 7.46
N VAL A 320 56.41 25.41 8.65
CA VAL A 320 56.66 26.84 8.91
C VAL A 320 57.82 27.35 8.07
N SER A 321 58.93 26.61 7.94
CA SER A 321 60.04 26.99 7.08
C SER A 321 59.66 27.12 5.60
N THR A 322 58.72 26.28 5.14
CA THR A 322 58.24 26.30 3.76
C THR A 322 57.42 27.55 3.45
N TYR A 323 56.59 28.00 4.40
CA TYR A 323 55.69 29.15 4.20
C TYR A 323 56.23 30.50 4.71
N GLN A 324 57.31 30.50 5.50
CA GLN A 324 57.95 31.72 6.04
C GLN A 324 58.27 32.77 4.96
N PRO A 325 58.86 32.42 3.78
CA PRO A 325 59.23 33.41 2.77
C PRO A 325 58.00 34.11 2.16
N LEU A 326 56.94 33.35 1.87
CA LEU A 326 55.69 33.86 1.33
C LEU A 326 54.97 34.78 2.32
N ALA A 327 55.02 34.45 3.62
CA ALA A 327 54.46 35.27 4.66
C ALA A 327 55.20 36.61 4.81
N GLN A 328 56.53 36.59 4.72
CA GLN A 328 57.36 37.81 4.76
C GLN A 328 57.07 38.73 3.56
N GLU A 329 56.91 38.17 2.37
CA GLU A 329 56.53 38.93 1.16
C GLU A 329 55.19 39.66 1.34
N LYS A 330 54.27 39.07 2.10
CA LYS A 330 52.95 39.67 2.42
C LYS A 330 52.92 40.46 3.73
N GLY A 331 54.05 40.62 4.43
CA GLY A 331 54.12 41.33 5.72
C GLY A 331 53.44 40.59 6.89
N ILE A 332 53.24 39.28 6.79
CA ILE A 332 52.58 38.43 7.78
C ILE A 332 53.65 37.75 8.65
N ARG A 333 53.48 37.80 9.98
CA ARG A 333 54.39 37.14 10.93
C ARG A 333 53.87 35.75 11.27
N LEU A 334 54.54 34.70 10.76
CA LEU A 334 54.29 33.33 11.19
C LEU A 334 55.09 32.99 12.45
N ALA A 335 54.40 32.48 13.47
CA ALA A 335 54.99 31.93 14.69
C ALA A 335 54.16 30.73 15.15
N TYR A 336 54.80 29.75 15.79
CA TYR A 336 54.13 28.58 16.33
C TYR A 336 54.63 28.30 17.75
N THR A 337 53.75 27.79 18.60
CA THR A 337 54.07 27.34 19.96
C THR A 337 53.51 25.94 20.12
N VAL A 338 54.36 24.97 20.43
CA VAL A 338 53.94 23.59 20.69
C VAL A 338 54.07 23.32 22.19
N PRO A 339 53.03 22.83 22.89
CA PRO A 339 53.13 22.45 24.29
C PRO A 339 54.07 21.26 24.48
N ASN A 340 54.99 21.30 25.45
CA ASN A 340 56.02 20.27 25.73
C ASN A 340 55.47 18.88 26.20
N THR A 341 54.16 18.65 26.13
CA THR A 341 53.56 17.35 26.41
C THR A 341 53.58 16.49 25.15
N PRO A 342 54.00 15.21 25.20
CA PRO A 342 53.98 14.31 24.05
C PRO A 342 52.54 13.92 23.72
N THR A 343 51.83 14.79 23.01
CA THR A 343 50.50 14.52 22.47
C THR A 343 50.67 13.81 21.14
N GLY A 344 50.60 12.47 21.15
CA GLY A 344 50.37 11.71 19.92
C GLY A 344 48.99 12.05 19.38
N CYS A 345 48.92 12.84 18.31
CA CYS A 345 47.65 13.13 17.64
C CYS A 345 47.31 11.98 16.71
N LEU A 346 46.31 11.17 17.07
CA LEU A 346 45.63 10.30 16.11
C LEU A 346 44.77 11.19 15.22
N LEU A 347 45.17 11.35 13.96
CA LEU A 347 44.31 11.91 12.92
C LEU A 347 43.20 10.88 12.58
N SER A 348 42.19 10.76 13.45
CA SER A 348 40.98 10.00 13.16
C SER A 348 39.75 10.92 13.16
N ARG A 349 38.91 10.77 12.15
CA ARG A 349 37.71 11.58 11.93
C ARG A 349 36.62 11.15 12.90
N LYS A 350 36.11 12.07 13.74
CA LYS A 350 34.71 12.04 14.19
C LYS A 350 33.92 13.12 13.46
N LEU A 351 33.18 12.71 12.44
CA LEU A 351 31.97 13.42 12.02
C LEU A 351 30.83 12.92 12.92
N GLY A 352 30.33 13.76 13.81
CA GLY A 352 29.16 13.47 14.65
C GLY A 352 29.46 13.54 16.15
N THR A 353 29.02 14.65 16.76
CA THR A 353 28.73 14.89 18.19
C THR A 353 29.27 13.87 19.21
N SER A 354 30.27 14.26 20.02
CA SER A 354 30.36 13.93 21.47
C SER A 354 31.70 14.33 22.09
N ASN A 355 31.61 15.09 23.18
CA ASN A 355 32.59 15.39 24.23
C ASN A 355 33.93 14.64 24.20
N CYS A 356 35.04 15.38 24.09
CA CYS A 356 36.34 14.94 24.56
C CYS A 356 36.39 15.07 26.08
N HIS A 357 36.42 13.95 26.80
CA HIS A 357 36.90 13.92 28.19
C HIS A 357 38.42 13.80 28.18
N SER A 358 39.06 14.83 28.74
CA SER A 358 40.43 14.78 29.24
C SER A 358 40.51 13.69 30.31
N THR A 359 41.39 12.71 30.11
CA THR A 359 41.89 11.85 31.20
C THR A 359 43.35 12.22 31.41
N ALA A 360 43.66 12.52 32.67
CA ALA A 360 44.96 12.96 33.18
C ALA A 360 45.97 11.82 33.28
#